data_AF-A0A9P5MI34-F1
#
_entry.id   AF-A0A9P5MI34-F1
#
_cell.length_a   1.000
_cell.length_b   1.000
_cell.length_c   1.000
_cell.angle_alpha   90.00
_cell.angle_beta   90.00
_cell.angle_gamma   90.00
#
_symmetry.space_group_name_H-M   'P 1'
#
loop_
_entity.id
_entity.type
_entity.pdbx_description
1 polymer ?
#
loop_
_entity_poly.entity_id
_entity_poly.type
_entity_poly.pdbx_seq_one_letter_code
_entity_poly.pdbx_strand_id
1 'polypeptide(L)'
;MTDFGRSHFFGGSPLNRLSWLRNSPVFLTLALESPRTKWVIFNDGKPLLTVPAPTSSATYSRTVSLPKPRTKPALTLLPTAAVLPLLGPAPYFAQGQNQGSVIPADLITTEHNGKGKFLESARIHGPTIVFLGTLESHDDSWLDRPASDYSKALETPESIIGDPYFALDVTGTDPEVLKDVLKQEIEGYGGVREEFGDALRVGLTLDPVEVAIFSEGRTMIDWNSRMKFCPSCGSKIYSLWGGWKLSCSSLLPWADNSGKKPCPTARGLHNVMHPRTDAVVAMAVLDETGEKILLGRNKRSRLPPGFYSTLSGFLEPSESFEEAVAREIWEESGIHVTDVRYHSCQPWPFPANLMIGCFAIADSSQKIRTDLDNELEDVRWFTRDEATHTSSRCSRVVIHMISNASGPGKKDPPSQGTSTREDTAQTHPNSKSDHSSSNKDRAVTLRVPGKQIIGGVLIEKWAHRQLDELGYAFALGRPQV
;
A
#
# COMPACT_ATOMS: atom_id res chain seq x y z
N MET A 1 -7.23 22.46 0.47
CA MET A 1 -6.48 21.20 0.67
C MET A 1 -5.05 21.55 1.06
N THR A 2 -4.57 21.10 2.21
CA THR A 2 -3.16 21.28 2.64
C THR A 2 -2.22 20.66 1.60
N ASP A 3 -1.27 21.43 1.08
CA ASP A 3 -0.20 20.92 0.24
C ASP A 3 0.74 20.08 1.12
N PHE A 4 0.48 18.78 1.16
CA PHE A 4 1.25 17.82 1.93
C PHE A 4 2.64 17.54 1.31
N GLY A 5 2.98 18.10 0.14
CA GLY A 5 4.29 17.89 -0.47
C GLY A 5 4.62 16.41 -0.72
N ARG A 6 5.91 16.11 -0.95
CA ARG A 6 6.38 14.76 -1.32
C ARG A 6 6.47 13.78 -0.12
N SER A 7 6.35 14.28 1.11
CA SER A 7 6.46 13.48 2.35
C SER A 7 5.33 12.46 2.53
N HIS A 8 4.22 12.61 1.78
CA HIS A 8 3.03 11.79 1.90
C HIS A 8 2.70 11.04 0.59
N PHE A 9 3.70 10.68 -0.22
CA PHE A 9 3.48 9.85 -1.41
C PHE A 9 2.75 8.53 -1.04
N PHE A 10 1.82 8.02 -1.85
CA PHE A 10 0.78 7.01 -1.48
C PHE A 10 -0.30 7.48 -0.48
N GLY A 11 -0.22 8.71 0.03
CA GLY A 11 -1.24 9.38 0.84
C GLY A 11 -1.70 10.70 0.22
N GLY A 12 -2.46 11.50 0.95
CA GLY A 12 -2.94 12.81 0.46
C GLY A 12 -4.04 12.73 -0.61
N SER A 13 -4.86 11.66 -0.57
CA SER A 13 -6.00 11.49 -1.48
C SER A 13 -6.92 12.72 -1.45
N PRO A 14 -7.31 13.27 -2.60
CA PRO A 14 -8.27 14.38 -2.68
C PRO A 14 -9.71 13.94 -2.46
N LEU A 15 -9.96 12.64 -2.30
CA LEU A 15 -11.29 12.13 -2.06
C LEU A 15 -11.74 12.48 -0.64
N ASN A 16 -12.89 13.12 -0.53
CA ASN A 16 -13.63 13.14 0.71
C ASN A 16 -14.12 11.72 0.98
N ARG A 17 -13.63 11.11 2.07
CA ARG A 17 -13.90 9.71 2.40
C ARG A 17 -15.36 9.44 2.77
N LEU A 18 -16.11 10.49 3.14
CA LEU A 18 -17.52 10.46 3.55
C LEU A 18 -17.84 9.28 4.50
N SER A 19 -16.98 9.05 5.50
CA SER A 19 -17.02 7.83 6.31
C SER A 19 -18.33 7.63 7.07
N TRP A 20 -19.04 8.72 7.39
CA TRP A 20 -20.32 8.70 8.08
C TRP A 20 -21.50 8.27 7.19
N LEU A 21 -21.34 8.20 5.87
CA LEU A 21 -22.38 7.75 4.92
C LEU A 21 -22.24 6.29 4.49
N ARG A 22 -21.15 5.62 4.88
CA ARG A 22 -20.86 4.25 4.42
C ARG A 22 -21.92 3.25 4.88
N ASN A 23 -22.58 3.47 6.00
CA ASN A 23 -23.68 2.63 6.49
C ASN A 23 -25.03 2.89 5.80
N SER A 24 -25.13 3.88 4.90
CA SER A 24 -26.34 4.18 4.14
C SER A 24 -26.36 3.40 2.82
N PRO A 25 -27.23 2.38 2.67
CA PRO A 25 -27.35 1.64 1.41
C PRO A 25 -27.91 2.51 0.28
N VAL A 26 -28.76 3.49 0.61
CA VAL A 26 -29.32 4.46 -0.34
C VAL A 26 -28.19 5.31 -0.95
N PHE A 27 -27.36 5.92 -0.09
CA PHE A 27 -26.24 6.73 -0.57
C PHE A 27 -25.28 5.92 -1.44
N LEU A 28 -24.86 4.74 -0.99
CA LEU A 28 -23.92 3.92 -1.75
C LEU A 28 -24.49 3.45 -3.10
N THR A 29 -25.79 3.15 -3.15
CA THR A 29 -26.46 2.75 -4.40
C THR A 29 -26.52 3.92 -5.37
N LEU A 30 -26.98 5.10 -4.93
CA LEU A 30 -27.03 6.30 -5.77
C LEU A 30 -25.63 6.77 -6.21
N ALA A 31 -24.64 6.66 -5.32
CA ALA A 31 -23.24 6.94 -5.65
C ALA A 31 -22.72 5.96 -6.71
N LEU A 32 -23.06 4.67 -6.63
CA LEU A 32 -22.68 3.69 -7.64
C LEU A 32 -23.34 3.95 -9.00
N GLU A 33 -24.63 4.29 -8.98
CA GLU A 33 -25.46 4.56 -10.17
C GLU A 33 -25.18 5.91 -10.82
N SER A 34 -24.46 6.81 -10.13
CA SER A 34 -24.12 8.12 -10.69
C SER A 34 -23.32 7.98 -11.99
N PRO A 35 -23.68 8.72 -13.06
CA PRO A 35 -22.95 8.66 -14.33
C PRO A 35 -21.52 9.20 -14.23
N ARG A 36 -21.19 9.90 -13.13
CA ARG A 36 -19.85 10.45 -12.86
C ARG A 36 -18.93 9.50 -12.10
N THR A 37 -19.43 8.32 -11.76
CA THR A 37 -18.71 7.35 -10.94
C THR A 37 -17.54 6.71 -11.68
N LYS A 38 -16.40 6.66 -10.98
CA LYS A 38 -15.12 6.19 -11.48
C LYS A 38 -14.69 4.94 -10.71
N TRP A 39 -14.26 3.92 -11.45
CA TRP A 39 -13.83 2.65 -10.88
C TRP A 39 -12.34 2.41 -11.06
N VAL A 40 -11.66 2.14 -9.95
CA VAL A 40 -10.28 1.67 -9.92
C VAL A 40 -10.31 0.14 -9.95
N ILE A 41 -9.72 -0.45 -10.98
CA ILE A 41 -9.76 -1.90 -11.19
C ILE A 41 -8.45 -2.54 -10.77
N PHE A 42 -8.55 -3.65 -10.04
CA PHE A 42 -7.43 -4.45 -9.60
C PHE A 42 -7.55 -5.88 -10.10
N ASN A 43 -6.41 -6.52 -10.41
CA ASN A 43 -6.33 -7.95 -10.69
C ASN A 43 -5.08 -8.50 -9.98
N ASP A 44 -5.29 -9.33 -8.96
CA ASP A 44 -4.27 -9.85 -8.05
C ASP A 44 -3.43 -8.70 -7.43
N GLY A 45 -4.15 -7.67 -6.99
CA GLY A 45 -3.61 -6.40 -6.49
C GLY A 45 -3.00 -5.48 -7.55
N LYS A 46 -2.77 -5.93 -8.79
CA LYS A 46 -2.21 -5.08 -9.86
C LYS A 46 -3.27 -4.08 -10.34
N PRO A 47 -2.99 -2.77 -10.34
CA PRO A 47 -3.94 -1.79 -10.85
C PRO A 47 -4.01 -1.85 -12.37
N LEU A 48 -5.18 -1.54 -12.93
CA LEU A 48 -5.37 -1.29 -14.36
C LEU A 48 -4.78 0.08 -14.74
N LEU A 49 -4.00 0.10 -15.80
CA LEU A 49 -3.25 1.28 -16.23
C LEU A 49 -3.41 1.56 -17.70
N THR A 50 -3.44 2.85 -18.00
CA THR A 50 -3.44 3.38 -19.34
C THR A 50 -1.99 3.71 -19.69
N VAL A 51 -1.40 2.94 -20.59
CA VAL A 51 0.02 3.00 -20.96
C VAL A 51 0.18 3.52 -22.39
N PRO A 52 1.06 4.50 -22.64
CA PRO A 52 1.36 4.95 -24.00
C PRO A 52 1.92 3.79 -24.84
N ALA A 53 1.43 3.63 -26.06
CA ALA A 53 1.96 2.64 -27.00
C ALA A 53 3.41 2.99 -27.33
N PRO A 54 4.24 1.98 -27.65
CA PRO A 54 5.57 2.23 -28.16
C PRO A 54 5.45 3.08 -29.43
N THR A 55 6.06 4.25 -29.44
CA THR A 55 6.19 5.06 -30.64
C THR A 55 7.00 4.27 -31.67
N SER A 56 6.35 3.59 -32.62
CA SER A 56 6.97 3.36 -33.92
C SER A 56 7.19 4.73 -34.55
N SER A 57 8.38 5.01 -35.08
CA SER A 57 8.76 6.30 -35.68
C SER A 57 7.67 6.84 -36.62
N ALA A 58 6.83 7.75 -36.12
CA ALA A 58 5.79 8.39 -36.90
C ALA A 58 6.21 9.85 -37.16
N THR A 59 6.47 10.14 -38.43
CA THR A 59 6.83 11.46 -38.95
C THR A 59 5.71 12.45 -38.62
N TYR A 60 6.06 13.52 -37.90
CA TYR A 60 5.13 14.52 -37.40
C TYR A 60 4.56 15.37 -38.55
N SER A 61 3.28 15.16 -38.91
CA SER A 61 2.55 16.10 -39.77
C SER A 61 1.92 17.20 -38.91
N ARG A 62 2.28 18.44 -39.24
CA ARG A 62 2.13 19.63 -38.40
C ARG A 62 0.86 20.40 -38.77
N THR A 63 -0.33 19.92 -38.40
CA THR A 63 -1.57 20.69 -38.69
C THR A 63 -2.73 20.62 -37.69
N VAL A 64 -2.65 19.93 -36.55
CA VAL A 64 -3.71 20.01 -35.53
C VAL A 64 -3.11 20.07 -34.12
N SER A 65 -3.43 21.13 -33.37
CA SER A 65 -3.09 21.27 -31.96
C SER A 65 -3.98 20.35 -31.11
N LEU A 66 -3.63 19.07 -31.09
CA LEU A 66 -4.18 18.07 -30.16
C LEU A 66 -3.45 18.15 -28.80
N PRO A 67 -4.11 17.76 -27.69
CA PRO A 67 -3.44 17.66 -26.39
C PRO A 67 -2.21 16.75 -26.48
N LYS A 68 -1.11 17.16 -25.82
CA LYS A 68 0.15 16.41 -25.86
C LYS A 68 -0.08 14.97 -25.35
N PRO A 69 0.40 13.93 -26.07
CA PRO A 69 0.25 12.56 -25.61
C PRO A 69 0.96 12.38 -24.26
N ARG A 70 0.30 11.67 -23.33
CA ARG A 70 0.87 11.31 -22.03
C ARG A 70 2.13 10.45 -22.27
N THR A 71 3.20 10.74 -21.55
CA THR A 71 4.50 10.04 -21.67
C THR A 71 4.73 8.99 -20.58
N LYS A 72 3.82 8.91 -19.59
CA LYS A 72 3.89 8.00 -18.45
C LYS A 72 2.60 7.17 -18.35
N PRO A 73 2.65 5.96 -17.77
CA PRO A 73 1.48 5.24 -17.32
C PRO A 73 0.62 6.10 -16.38
N ALA A 74 -0.70 5.94 -16.47
CA ALA A 74 -1.66 6.58 -15.58
C ALA A 74 -2.67 5.56 -15.06
N LEU A 75 -3.28 5.84 -13.92
CA LEU A 75 -4.34 4.99 -13.37
C LEU A 75 -5.57 5.02 -14.29
N THR A 76 -6.04 3.85 -14.75
CA THR A 76 -7.26 3.75 -15.55
C THR A 76 -8.48 3.83 -14.64
N LEU A 77 -9.44 4.68 -15.01
CA LEU A 77 -10.70 4.84 -14.31
C LEU A 77 -11.84 4.46 -15.24
N LEU A 78 -12.55 3.37 -14.94
CA LEU A 78 -13.67 2.90 -15.75
C LEU A 78 -15.00 3.53 -15.28
N PRO A 79 -15.94 3.82 -16.19
CA PRO A 79 -17.28 4.23 -15.80
C PRO A 79 -18.08 3.02 -15.27
N THR A 80 -19.12 3.26 -14.47
CA THR A 80 -20.01 2.19 -13.98
C THR A 80 -20.53 1.30 -15.10
N ALA A 81 -20.94 1.88 -16.24
CA ALA A 81 -21.44 1.13 -17.39
C ALA A 81 -20.48 0.03 -17.91
N ALA A 82 -19.16 0.26 -17.83
CA ALA A 82 -18.17 -0.72 -18.26
C ALA A 82 -18.05 -1.90 -17.29
N VAL A 83 -18.21 -1.65 -15.98
CA VAL A 83 -18.02 -2.68 -14.95
C VAL A 83 -19.32 -3.38 -14.53
N LEU A 84 -20.49 -2.89 -14.95
CA LEU A 84 -21.80 -3.47 -14.61
C LEU A 84 -21.85 -5.01 -14.78
N PRO A 85 -21.33 -5.62 -15.86
CA PRO A 85 -21.34 -7.08 -16.01
C PRO A 85 -20.59 -7.83 -14.90
N LEU A 86 -19.66 -7.17 -14.23
CA LEU A 86 -18.83 -7.73 -13.17
C LEU A 86 -19.51 -7.66 -11.79
N LEU A 87 -20.46 -6.74 -11.58
CA LEU A 87 -21.01 -6.46 -10.25
C LEU A 87 -22.06 -7.50 -9.79
N GLY A 88 -22.59 -8.30 -10.71
CA GLY A 88 -23.75 -9.16 -10.47
C GLY A 88 -25.06 -8.36 -10.41
N PRO A 89 -26.20 -9.03 -10.16
CA PRO A 89 -27.51 -8.38 -10.15
C PRO A 89 -27.70 -7.47 -8.93
N ALA A 90 -28.49 -6.42 -9.12
CA ALA A 90 -28.99 -5.57 -8.04
C ALA A 90 -29.89 -6.38 -7.07
N PRO A 91 -30.01 -5.98 -5.78
CA PRO A 91 -29.39 -4.80 -5.18
C PRO A 91 -27.89 -4.99 -4.94
N TYR A 92 -27.11 -3.91 -5.08
CA TYR A 92 -25.67 -3.96 -4.84
C TYR A 92 -25.30 -3.90 -3.36
N PHE A 93 -26.12 -3.23 -2.54
CA PHE A 93 -25.99 -3.07 -1.10
C PHE A 93 -27.32 -3.40 -0.41
N ALA A 94 -27.27 -3.67 0.91
CA ALA A 94 -28.43 -4.18 1.68
C ALA A 94 -29.02 -5.46 1.06
N GLN A 95 -28.16 -6.39 0.66
CA GLN A 95 -28.52 -7.66 0.04
C GLN A 95 -29.12 -8.64 1.05
N GLY A 96 -30.27 -9.23 0.71
CA GLY A 96 -30.94 -10.24 1.51
C GLY A 96 -30.34 -11.63 1.39
N GLN A 97 -31.05 -12.62 1.95
CA GLN A 97 -30.61 -14.02 1.99
C GLN A 97 -30.32 -14.58 0.59
N ASN A 98 -31.20 -14.30 -0.36
CA ASN A 98 -31.10 -14.80 -1.74
C ASN A 98 -30.56 -13.70 -2.66
N GLN A 99 -29.84 -14.10 -3.70
CA GLN A 99 -29.37 -13.17 -4.72
C GLN A 99 -30.56 -12.41 -5.34
N GLY A 100 -30.43 -11.10 -5.49
CA GLY A 100 -31.51 -10.23 -5.97
C GLY A 100 -32.53 -9.79 -4.92
N SER A 101 -32.51 -10.36 -3.71
CA SER A 101 -33.37 -9.90 -2.62
C SER A 101 -32.76 -8.72 -1.85
N VAL A 102 -33.62 -7.83 -1.35
CA VAL A 102 -33.25 -6.70 -0.48
C VAL A 102 -33.57 -7.07 0.97
N ILE A 103 -32.74 -6.62 1.91
CA ILE A 103 -33.02 -6.78 3.35
C ILE A 103 -34.24 -5.91 3.71
N PRO A 104 -35.28 -6.48 4.34
CA PRO A 104 -36.41 -5.71 4.88
C PRO A 104 -35.95 -4.56 5.78
N ALA A 105 -36.55 -3.37 5.61
CA ALA A 105 -36.10 -2.15 6.28
C ALA A 105 -36.16 -2.25 7.83
N ASP A 106 -37.13 -2.98 8.35
CA ASP A 106 -37.30 -3.29 9.77
C ASP A 106 -36.13 -4.09 10.36
N LEU A 107 -35.41 -4.87 9.54
CA LEU A 107 -34.24 -5.61 9.97
C LEU A 107 -32.95 -4.76 9.94
N ILE A 108 -32.92 -3.62 9.26
CA ILE A 108 -31.74 -2.74 9.15
C ILE A 108 -31.68 -1.74 10.32
N THR A 109 -32.79 -1.52 11.04
CA THR A 109 -32.85 -0.50 12.09
C THR A 109 -31.96 -0.83 13.31
N THR A 110 -31.41 0.22 13.92
CA THR A 110 -30.63 0.13 15.16
C THR A 110 -31.49 -0.15 16.39
N GLU A 111 -32.82 0.01 16.28
CA GLU A 111 -33.79 -0.11 17.36
C GLU A 111 -34.07 -1.56 17.77
N HIS A 112 -33.89 -2.54 16.86
CA HIS A 112 -34.05 -3.95 17.18
C HIS A 112 -32.76 -4.60 17.73
N ASN A 113 -32.59 -4.53 19.06
CA ASN A 113 -31.70 -5.40 19.85
C ASN A 113 -30.22 -5.50 19.35
N GLY A 114 -29.73 -4.49 18.62
CA GLY A 114 -28.37 -4.47 18.07
C GLY A 114 -28.09 -5.50 16.97
N LYS A 115 -29.11 -6.13 16.36
CA LYS A 115 -28.93 -7.08 15.23
C LYS A 115 -28.89 -6.40 13.87
N GLY A 116 -29.58 -5.27 13.68
CA GLY A 116 -29.61 -4.54 12.40
C GLY A 116 -28.27 -3.94 11.97
N LYS A 117 -27.37 -3.67 12.92
CA LYS A 117 -25.99 -3.17 12.67
C LYS A 117 -25.12 -4.11 11.82
N PHE A 118 -25.54 -5.37 11.65
CA PHE A 118 -24.85 -6.36 10.83
C PHE A 118 -25.39 -6.41 9.39
N LEU A 119 -26.41 -5.62 9.07
CA LEU A 119 -27.11 -5.64 7.78
C LEU A 119 -26.96 -4.31 7.01
N GLU A 120 -26.47 -3.26 7.69
CA GLU A 120 -26.20 -1.93 7.12
C GLU A 120 -25.28 -2.00 5.88
N SER A 121 -25.81 -1.63 4.72
CA SER A 121 -25.08 -1.67 3.44
C SER A 121 -24.44 -3.03 3.15
N ALA A 122 -25.08 -4.13 3.57
CA ALA A 122 -24.51 -5.47 3.41
C ALA A 122 -24.32 -5.87 1.94
N ARG A 123 -23.12 -6.36 1.64
CA ARG A 123 -22.72 -6.98 0.38
C ARG A 123 -22.38 -8.45 0.67
N ILE A 124 -23.38 -9.30 0.51
CA ILE A 124 -23.36 -10.75 0.82
C ILE A 124 -23.03 -11.58 -0.42
N HIS A 125 -23.50 -11.14 -1.59
CA HIS A 125 -23.41 -11.82 -2.87
C HIS A 125 -22.58 -11.01 -3.88
N GLY A 126 -21.91 -11.72 -4.79
CA GLY A 126 -21.07 -11.11 -5.83
C GLY A 126 -19.71 -10.65 -5.30
N PRO A 127 -18.90 -9.96 -6.14
CA PRO A 127 -17.60 -9.46 -5.72
C PRO A 127 -17.75 -8.33 -4.70
N THR A 128 -16.70 -8.11 -3.90
CA THR A 128 -16.64 -6.98 -2.98
C THR A 128 -16.60 -5.67 -3.76
N ILE A 129 -17.45 -4.72 -3.37
CA ILE A 129 -17.42 -3.34 -3.87
C ILE A 129 -16.89 -2.45 -2.75
N VAL A 130 -15.81 -1.72 -3.03
CA VAL A 130 -15.20 -0.79 -2.07
C VAL A 130 -15.48 0.64 -2.49
N PHE A 131 -16.13 1.43 -1.65
CA PHE A 131 -16.31 2.87 -1.85
C PHE A 131 -15.10 3.63 -1.32
N LEU A 132 -14.41 4.40 -2.15
CA LEU A 132 -13.20 5.14 -1.75
C LEU A 132 -13.53 6.56 -1.25
N GLY A 133 -14.56 7.18 -1.80
CA GLY A 133 -14.96 8.55 -1.47
C GLY A 133 -15.48 9.31 -2.69
N THR A 134 -15.64 10.61 -2.54
CA THR A 134 -16.06 11.53 -3.60
C THR A 134 -14.96 12.56 -3.86
N LEU A 135 -14.67 12.83 -5.13
CA LEU A 135 -13.90 14.00 -5.51
C LEU A 135 -14.85 15.19 -5.64
N GLU A 136 -14.84 16.05 -4.64
CA GLU A 136 -15.69 17.24 -4.58
C GLU A 136 -15.07 18.37 -5.42
N SER A 137 -15.90 19.20 -6.07
CA SER A 137 -15.42 20.33 -6.87
C SER A 137 -14.72 21.36 -5.99
N HIS A 138 -13.73 22.08 -6.55
CA HIS A 138 -12.96 23.14 -5.89
C HIS A 138 -13.76 24.37 -5.41
N ASP A 139 -15.08 24.39 -5.58
CA ASP A 139 -15.90 25.43 -4.96
C ASP A 139 -16.05 25.09 -3.48
N ASP A 140 -15.36 25.83 -2.62
CA ASP A 140 -15.34 25.65 -1.15
C ASP A 140 -16.73 25.78 -0.49
N SER A 141 -17.78 26.10 -1.26
CA SER A 141 -19.19 26.10 -0.84
C SER A 141 -19.68 24.76 -0.24
N TRP A 142 -18.92 23.67 -0.41
CA TRP A 142 -19.20 22.38 0.24
C TRP A 142 -18.83 22.34 1.73
N LEU A 143 -17.81 23.09 2.17
CA LEU A 143 -17.34 23.11 3.57
C LEU A 143 -18.42 23.65 4.53
N ASP A 144 -19.29 24.51 4.00
CA ASP A 144 -20.39 25.13 4.74
C ASP A 144 -21.65 24.26 4.81
N ARG A 145 -21.67 23.09 4.15
CA ARG A 145 -22.84 22.20 4.16
C ARG A 145 -22.79 21.26 5.36
N PRO A 146 -23.73 21.34 6.32
CA PRO A 146 -23.78 20.40 7.43
C PRO A 146 -23.93 18.95 6.93
N ALA A 147 -23.35 17.99 7.66
CA ALA A 147 -23.39 16.57 7.31
C ALA A 147 -24.83 16.01 7.10
N SER A 148 -25.83 16.68 7.69
CA SER A 148 -27.25 16.39 7.46
C SER A 148 -27.67 16.56 6.01
N ASP A 149 -27.03 17.46 5.27
CA ASP A 149 -27.41 17.82 3.89
C ASP A 149 -26.99 16.77 2.87
N TYR A 150 -26.03 15.90 3.23
CA TYR A 150 -25.71 14.71 2.44
C TYR A 150 -26.73 13.58 2.63
N SER A 151 -27.53 13.63 3.70
CA SER A 151 -28.52 12.59 4.01
C SER A 151 -29.96 13.02 3.73
N LYS A 152 -30.21 14.33 3.70
CA LYS A 152 -31.50 14.92 3.35
C LYS A 152 -31.51 15.20 1.84
N ALA A 153 -32.53 14.71 1.14
CA ALA A 153 -32.76 14.92 -0.30
C ALA A 153 -31.89 14.12 -1.30
N LEU A 154 -31.34 12.95 -0.90
CA LEU A 154 -30.80 11.99 -1.86
C LEU A 154 -31.94 11.21 -2.52
N GLU A 155 -32.44 11.71 -3.65
CA GLU A 155 -33.54 11.09 -4.40
C GLU A 155 -33.06 10.42 -5.70
N THR A 156 -32.04 10.98 -6.35
CA THR A 156 -31.54 10.50 -7.65
C THR A 156 -30.01 10.45 -7.69
N PRO A 157 -29.39 9.68 -8.61
CA PRO A 157 -27.93 9.62 -8.74
C PRO A 157 -27.26 10.97 -9.04
N GLU A 158 -28.01 11.93 -9.61
CA GLU A 158 -27.55 13.31 -9.87
C GLU A 158 -27.45 14.15 -8.60
N SER A 159 -28.14 13.76 -7.51
CA SER A 159 -28.07 14.44 -6.21
C SER A 159 -26.75 14.22 -5.47
N ILE A 160 -25.96 13.23 -5.90
CA ILE A 160 -24.65 12.92 -5.31
C ILE A 160 -23.68 14.08 -5.57
N ILE A 161 -23.06 14.58 -4.50
CA ILE A 161 -22.08 15.67 -4.56
C ILE A 161 -20.71 15.10 -4.92
N GLY A 162 -20.01 15.75 -5.85
CA GLY A 162 -18.69 15.30 -6.32
C GLY A 162 -18.73 14.02 -7.17
N ASP A 163 -17.58 13.59 -7.66
CA ASP A 163 -17.44 12.38 -8.48
C ASP A 163 -17.14 11.18 -7.57
N PRO A 164 -18.01 10.16 -7.48
CA PRO A 164 -17.76 8.99 -6.65
C PRO A 164 -16.64 8.11 -7.20
N TYR A 165 -15.83 7.55 -6.30
CA TYR A 165 -14.80 6.58 -6.62
C TYR A 165 -15.08 5.26 -5.91
N PHE A 166 -15.01 4.16 -6.68
CA PHE A 166 -15.08 2.81 -6.16
C PHE A 166 -13.85 2.01 -6.61
N ALA A 167 -13.55 0.92 -5.90
CA ALA A 167 -12.57 -0.07 -6.30
C ALA A 167 -13.23 -1.45 -6.44
N LEU A 168 -12.74 -2.22 -7.42
CA LEU A 168 -13.18 -3.57 -7.72
C LEU A 168 -11.98 -4.48 -7.98
N ASP A 169 -12.02 -5.67 -7.40
CA ASP A 169 -11.10 -6.75 -7.73
C ASP A 169 -11.74 -7.68 -8.75
N VAL A 170 -11.05 -7.89 -9.86
CA VAL A 170 -11.50 -8.76 -10.95
C VAL A 170 -10.71 -10.07 -11.02
N THR A 171 -9.89 -10.36 -10.01
CA THR A 171 -9.15 -11.62 -9.89
C THR A 171 -10.09 -12.81 -10.02
N GLY A 172 -9.78 -13.73 -10.94
CA GLY A 172 -10.57 -14.95 -11.17
C GLY A 172 -11.82 -14.75 -12.01
N THR A 173 -12.08 -13.55 -12.53
CA THR A 173 -13.12 -13.31 -13.55
C THR A 173 -12.75 -14.01 -14.86
N ASP A 174 -13.76 -14.48 -15.59
CA ASP A 174 -13.60 -15.05 -16.93
C ASP A 174 -12.86 -14.06 -17.87
N PRO A 175 -11.74 -14.49 -18.51
CA PRO A 175 -11.00 -13.66 -19.45
C PRO A 175 -11.84 -13.07 -20.59
N GLU A 176 -12.88 -13.75 -21.08
CA GLU A 176 -13.72 -13.22 -22.17
C GLU A 176 -14.56 -12.04 -21.67
N VAL A 177 -15.14 -12.15 -20.47
CA VAL A 177 -15.86 -11.03 -19.84
C VAL A 177 -14.90 -9.86 -19.58
N LEU A 178 -13.66 -10.14 -19.17
CA LEU A 178 -12.66 -9.10 -18.99
C LEU A 178 -12.27 -8.40 -20.29
N LYS A 179 -12.18 -9.11 -21.41
CA LYS A 179 -11.90 -8.48 -22.72
C LYS A 179 -12.98 -7.49 -23.11
N ASP A 180 -14.25 -7.84 -22.88
CA ASP A 180 -15.38 -6.96 -23.17
C ASP A 180 -15.36 -5.69 -22.29
N VAL A 181 -14.97 -5.83 -21.02
CA VAL A 181 -14.83 -4.71 -20.07
C VAL A 181 -13.63 -3.83 -20.43
N LEU A 182 -12.50 -4.45 -20.80
CA LEU A 182 -11.22 -3.80 -21.08
C LEU A 182 -11.06 -3.36 -22.54
N LYS A 183 -12.15 -3.35 -23.32
CA LYS A 183 -12.24 -3.10 -24.78
C LYS A 183 -10.88 -2.91 -25.45
N GLN A 184 -10.25 -4.03 -25.79
CA GLN A 184 -9.04 -4.00 -26.60
C GLN A 184 -9.41 -3.60 -28.03
N GLU A 185 -9.11 -2.36 -28.42
CA GLU A 185 -8.57 -1.97 -29.74
C GLU A 185 -8.55 -0.45 -29.89
N ILE A 186 -7.35 0.13 -30.00
CA ILE A 186 -7.16 1.45 -30.60
C ILE A 186 -6.80 1.22 -32.06
N GLU A 187 -7.81 1.07 -32.90
CA GLU A 187 -7.67 1.46 -34.31
C GLU A 187 -7.85 2.98 -34.40
N GLY A 188 -6.79 3.66 -34.84
CA GLY A 188 -6.86 5.07 -35.26
C GLY A 188 -6.40 6.09 -34.23
N TYR A 189 -5.14 6.50 -34.37
CA TYR A 189 -4.54 7.72 -33.80
C TYR A 189 -4.44 7.83 -32.28
N GLY A 190 -3.27 7.45 -31.76
CA GLY A 190 -2.80 7.90 -30.44
C GLY A 190 -2.22 6.80 -29.55
N GLY A 191 -2.37 5.52 -29.94
CA GLY A 191 -1.65 4.38 -29.38
C GLY A 191 -1.59 4.39 -27.86
N VAL A 192 -2.62 3.92 -27.19
CA VAL A 192 -2.69 3.75 -25.74
C VAL A 192 -3.26 2.37 -25.48
N ARG A 193 -2.72 1.66 -24.51
CA ARG A 193 -3.19 0.31 -24.15
C ARG A 193 -3.57 0.26 -22.68
N GLU A 194 -4.55 -0.55 -22.36
CA GLU A 194 -4.90 -0.87 -20.98
C GLU A 194 -4.17 -2.15 -20.56
N GLU A 195 -3.43 -2.11 -19.45
CA GLU A 195 -2.77 -3.28 -18.91
C GLU A 195 -2.68 -3.25 -17.38
N PHE A 196 -2.67 -4.44 -16.77
CA PHE A 196 -2.42 -4.58 -15.34
C PHE A 196 -0.92 -4.52 -15.06
N GLY A 197 -0.49 -3.50 -14.31
CA GLY A 197 0.93 -3.27 -14.01
C GLY A 197 1.38 -3.77 -12.64
N ASP A 198 2.67 -4.02 -12.47
CA ASP A 198 3.24 -4.28 -11.15
C ASP A 198 3.01 -3.09 -10.22
N ALA A 199 2.35 -3.35 -9.10
CA ALA A 199 1.80 -2.33 -8.22
C ALA A 199 2.87 -1.46 -7.55
N LEU A 200 3.99 -2.05 -7.14
CA LEU A 200 5.08 -1.28 -6.53
C LEU A 200 5.82 -0.45 -7.58
N ARG A 201 6.13 -1.07 -8.72
CA ARG A 201 6.78 -0.39 -9.84
C ARG A 201 5.99 0.82 -10.30
N VAL A 202 4.69 0.62 -10.51
CA VAL A 202 3.81 1.64 -11.06
C VAL A 202 3.50 2.69 -10.00
N GLY A 203 3.25 2.28 -8.76
CA GLY A 203 2.99 3.19 -7.65
C GLY A 203 4.06 4.28 -7.52
N LEU A 204 5.33 3.94 -7.70
CA LEU A 204 6.45 4.90 -7.65
C LEU A 204 6.55 5.84 -8.87
N THR A 205 5.73 5.64 -9.91
CA THR A 205 5.76 6.41 -11.17
C THR A 205 4.51 7.24 -11.43
N LEU A 206 3.39 6.88 -10.79
CA LEU A 206 2.12 7.59 -10.88
C LEU A 206 2.23 9.01 -10.31
N ASP A 207 1.33 9.88 -10.75
CA ASP A 207 1.20 11.21 -10.18
C ASP A 207 0.67 11.13 -8.73
N PRO A 208 1.01 12.09 -7.84
CA PRO A 208 0.67 12.03 -6.41
C PRO A 208 -0.81 11.77 -6.09
N VAL A 209 -1.72 12.35 -6.87
CA VAL A 209 -3.17 12.14 -6.71
C VAL A 209 -3.56 10.71 -7.09
N GLU A 210 -3.08 10.23 -8.24
CA GLU A 210 -3.39 8.88 -8.75
C GLU A 210 -2.84 7.81 -7.80
N VAL A 211 -1.61 7.98 -7.30
CA VAL A 211 -1.00 7.02 -6.37
C VAL A 211 -1.71 6.99 -5.01
N ALA A 212 -2.26 8.11 -4.54
CA ALA A 212 -3.02 8.17 -3.29
C ALA A 212 -4.33 7.38 -3.38
N ILE A 213 -5.07 7.57 -4.48
CA ILE A 213 -6.31 6.83 -4.77
C ILE A 213 -6.02 5.34 -4.95
N PHE A 214 -4.96 5.01 -5.71
CA PHE A 214 -4.48 3.65 -5.88
C PHE A 214 -4.15 2.98 -4.53
N SER A 215 -3.41 3.68 -3.66
CA SER A 215 -2.98 3.18 -2.35
C SER A 215 -4.16 2.80 -1.47
N GLU A 216 -5.15 3.69 -1.41
CA GLU A 216 -6.40 3.46 -0.67
C GLU A 216 -7.17 2.25 -1.24
N GLY A 217 -7.41 2.23 -2.54
CA GLY A 217 -8.11 1.13 -3.21
C GLY A 217 -7.40 -0.22 -3.02
N ARG A 218 -6.08 -0.26 -3.21
CA ARG A 218 -5.28 -1.47 -3.09
C ARG A 218 -5.34 -2.05 -1.67
N THR A 219 -5.14 -1.21 -0.65
CA THR A 219 -5.16 -1.63 0.75
C THR A 219 -6.50 -2.24 1.11
N MET A 220 -7.59 -1.59 0.70
CA MET A 220 -8.95 -2.04 1.00
C MET A 220 -9.33 -3.31 0.24
N ILE A 221 -8.93 -3.42 -1.04
CA ILE A 221 -9.14 -4.63 -1.84
C ILE A 221 -8.33 -5.80 -1.26
N ASP A 222 -7.06 -5.61 -0.93
CA ASP A 222 -6.20 -6.64 -0.35
C ASP A 222 -6.74 -7.13 1.01
N TRP A 223 -7.20 -6.23 1.87
CA TRP A 223 -7.82 -6.61 3.14
C TRP A 223 -9.10 -7.45 2.95
N ASN A 224 -10.02 -6.99 2.10
CA ASN A 224 -11.25 -7.73 1.80
C ASN A 224 -10.98 -9.06 1.08
N SER A 225 -9.90 -9.15 0.29
CA SER A 225 -9.55 -10.37 -0.44
C SER A 225 -8.90 -11.40 0.49
N ARG A 226 -8.05 -11.00 1.45
CA ARG A 226 -7.39 -11.93 2.38
C ARG A 226 -8.29 -12.39 3.52
N MET A 227 -9.15 -11.51 4.00
CA MET A 227 -10.07 -11.84 5.08
C MET A 227 -11.26 -12.63 4.51
N LYS A 228 -11.24 -13.96 4.67
CA LYS A 228 -12.32 -14.86 4.22
C LYS A 228 -13.15 -15.45 5.34
N PHE A 229 -12.59 -15.51 6.54
CA PHE A 229 -13.20 -16.14 7.71
C PHE A 229 -13.06 -15.26 8.94
N CYS A 230 -14.03 -15.35 9.84
CA CYS A 230 -14.09 -14.62 11.09
C CYS A 230 -13.01 -15.16 12.02
N PRO A 231 -12.04 -14.33 12.48
CA PRO A 231 -10.98 -14.79 13.37
C PRO A 231 -11.50 -15.33 14.71
N SER A 232 -12.70 -14.91 15.14
CA SER A 232 -13.26 -15.30 16.43
C SER A 232 -14.04 -16.62 16.42
N CYS A 233 -14.54 -17.09 15.26
CA CYS A 233 -15.37 -18.30 15.21
C CYS A 233 -15.22 -19.16 13.94
N GLY A 234 -14.41 -18.75 12.97
CA GLY A 234 -14.15 -19.49 11.73
C GLY A 234 -15.27 -19.48 10.68
N SER A 235 -16.42 -18.83 10.94
CA SER A 235 -17.47 -18.67 9.93
C SER A 235 -17.02 -17.75 8.80
N LYS A 236 -17.62 -17.87 7.61
CA LYS A 236 -17.35 -16.94 6.49
C LYS A 236 -17.68 -15.50 6.89
N ILE A 237 -17.06 -14.55 6.22
CA ILE A 237 -17.38 -13.13 6.39
C ILE A 237 -17.94 -12.52 5.10
N TYR A 238 -18.66 -11.42 5.26
CA TYR A 238 -19.18 -10.61 4.17
C TYR A 238 -18.86 -9.13 4.42
N SER A 239 -18.92 -8.34 3.35
CA SER A 239 -18.58 -6.92 3.40
C SER A 239 -19.78 -6.08 3.84
N LEU A 240 -19.50 -5.08 4.66
CA LEU A 240 -20.40 -4.02 5.08
C LEU A 240 -19.81 -2.67 4.69
N TRP A 241 -20.65 -1.64 4.73
CA TRP A 241 -20.22 -0.24 4.69
C TRP A 241 -19.35 0.11 3.46
N GLY A 242 -19.73 -0.41 2.29
CA GLY A 242 -18.96 -0.20 1.06
C GLY A 242 -17.52 -0.70 1.17
N GLY A 243 -17.29 -1.85 1.81
CA GLY A 243 -15.97 -2.47 1.92
C GLY A 243 -15.16 -2.06 3.14
N TRP A 244 -15.66 -1.19 4.02
CA TRP A 244 -14.92 -0.64 5.18
C TRP A 244 -15.18 -1.34 6.51
N LYS A 245 -16.01 -2.39 6.49
CA LYS A 245 -16.26 -3.23 7.64
C LYS A 245 -16.56 -4.63 7.15
N LEU A 246 -16.11 -5.62 7.91
CA LEU A 246 -16.47 -7.01 7.68
C LEU A 246 -17.46 -7.45 8.75
N SER A 247 -18.31 -8.41 8.41
CA SER A 247 -19.23 -9.01 9.37
C SER A 247 -19.25 -10.52 9.23
N CYS A 248 -19.42 -11.20 10.36
CA CYS A 248 -19.44 -12.64 10.44
C CYS A 248 -20.78 -13.18 9.92
N SER A 249 -20.77 -14.13 8.99
CA SER A 249 -21.98 -14.71 8.41
C SER A 249 -22.84 -15.43 9.45
N SER A 250 -22.27 -15.87 10.57
CA SER A 250 -23.02 -16.46 11.69
C SER A 250 -23.97 -15.46 12.37
N LEU A 251 -23.82 -14.16 12.07
CA LEU A 251 -24.65 -13.08 12.63
C LEU A 251 -25.84 -12.73 11.73
N LEU A 252 -25.92 -13.33 10.53
CA LEU A 252 -27.07 -13.15 9.66
C LEU A 252 -28.33 -13.75 10.31
N PRO A 253 -29.50 -13.10 10.19
CA PRO A 253 -30.75 -13.59 10.78
C PRO A 253 -31.14 -15.01 10.34
N TRP A 254 -30.72 -15.40 9.15
CA TRP A 254 -30.99 -16.70 8.52
C TRP A 254 -29.81 -17.70 8.63
N ALA A 255 -28.80 -17.41 9.45
CA ALA A 255 -27.69 -18.32 9.67
C ALA A 255 -28.09 -19.49 10.58
N ASP A 256 -27.80 -20.72 10.16
CA ASP A 256 -27.91 -21.89 11.02
C ASP A 256 -26.74 -21.97 12.01
N ASN A 257 -27.07 -21.66 13.26
CA ASN A 257 -26.17 -21.70 14.40
C ASN A 257 -26.52 -22.81 15.40
N SER A 258 -27.31 -23.81 15.00
CA SER A 258 -27.65 -24.94 15.85
C SER A 258 -26.38 -25.62 16.40
N GLY A 259 -26.33 -25.81 17.73
CA GLY A 259 -25.18 -26.39 18.43
C GLY A 259 -23.92 -25.51 18.50
N LYS A 260 -23.95 -24.25 18.03
CA LYS A 260 -22.79 -23.33 18.06
C LYS A 260 -22.93 -22.29 19.16
N LYS A 261 -21.81 -21.91 19.78
CA LYS A 261 -21.76 -20.74 20.66
C LYS A 261 -21.94 -19.45 19.83
N PRO A 262 -22.59 -18.41 20.37
CA PRO A 262 -22.65 -17.12 19.68
C PRO A 262 -21.25 -16.59 19.35
N CYS A 263 -21.08 -16.06 18.13
CA CYS A 263 -19.80 -15.49 17.73
C CYS A 263 -19.41 -14.34 18.68
N PRO A 264 -18.17 -14.29 19.20
CA PRO A 264 -17.71 -13.19 20.04
C PRO A 264 -17.90 -11.81 19.42
N THR A 265 -17.86 -11.71 18.08
CA THR A 265 -18.06 -10.44 17.36
C THR A 265 -19.51 -9.95 17.34
N ALA A 266 -20.45 -10.69 17.93
CA ALA A 266 -21.84 -10.27 18.07
C ALA A 266 -22.00 -9.04 19.01
N ARG A 267 -21.07 -8.85 19.96
CA ARG A 267 -21.19 -7.86 21.03
C ARG A 267 -19.96 -6.97 21.08
N GLY A 268 -20.14 -5.66 21.23
CA GLY A 268 -19.03 -4.70 21.30
C GLY A 268 -18.38 -4.41 19.95
N LEU A 269 -17.26 -3.68 20.02
CA LEU A 269 -16.41 -3.32 18.89
C LEU A 269 -15.24 -4.30 18.78
N HIS A 270 -14.96 -4.80 17.58
CA HIS A 270 -13.90 -5.76 17.33
C HIS A 270 -13.02 -5.26 16.20
N ASN A 271 -11.77 -4.90 16.51
CA ASN A 271 -10.80 -4.38 15.54
C ASN A 271 -10.60 -5.31 14.32
N VAL A 272 -10.68 -6.63 14.51
CA VAL A 272 -10.56 -7.63 13.44
C VAL A 272 -11.63 -7.54 12.34
N MET A 273 -12.71 -6.79 12.59
CA MET A 273 -13.78 -6.51 11.62
C MET A 273 -13.61 -5.15 10.91
N HIS A 274 -12.51 -4.44 11.19
CA HIS A 274 -12.14 -3.17 10.58
C HIS A 274 -10.80 -3.31 9.82
N PRO A 275 -10.52 -2.43 8.85
CA PRO A 275 -9.28 -2.46 8.09
C PRO A 275 -8.06 -2.42 9.00
N ARG A 276 -7.06 -3.22 8.66
CA ARG A 276 -5.80 -3.29 9.38
C ARG A 276 -4.82 -2.25 8.81
N THR A 277 -4.10 -1.57 9.71
CA THR A 277 -2.97 -0.72 9.37
C THR A 277 -1.83 -1.05 10.32
N ASP A 278 -0.76 -1.65 9.81
CA ASP A 278 0.39 -2.05 10.62
C ASP A 278 1.42 -0.91 10.69
N ALA A 279 1.74 -0.45 11.90
CA ALA A 279 2.71 0.62 12.10
C ALA A 279 4.15 0.10 11.94
N VAL A 280 4.95 0.81 11.16
CA VAL A 280 6.36 0.49 10.89
C VAL A 280 7.19 1.74 11.10
N VAL A 281 8.15 1.73 12.02
CA VAL A 281 9.08 2.85 12.18
C VAL A 281 10.17 2.78 11.11
N ALA A 282 10.51 3.91 10.50
CA ALA A 282 11.60 4.07 9.54
C ALA A 282 12.57 5.11 10.10
N MET A 283 13.82 4.71 10.32
CA MET A 283 14.69 5.38 11.29
C MET A 283 15.94 5.94 10.62
N ALA A 284 16.07 7.26 10.61
CA ALA A 284 17.29 7.95 10.22
C ALA A 284 18.12 8.27 11.48
N VAL A 285 19.07 7.40 11.80
CA VAL A 285 19.95 7.59 12.96
C VAL A 285 21.14 8.44 12.55
N LEU A 286 21.31 9.58 13.22
CA LEU A 286 22.38 10.55 13.01
C LEU A 286 23.45 10.36 14.08
N ASP A 287 24.70 10.67 13.75
CA ASP A 287 25.77 10.68 14.75
C ASP A 287 25.63 11.88 15.69
N GLU A 288 26.43 11.90 16.75
CA GLU A 288 26.46 12.97 17.75
C GLU A 288 26.78 14.35 17.16
N THR A 289 27.41 14.39 15.98
CA THR A 289 27.72 15.63 15.24
C THR A 289 26.63 16.04 14.25
N GLY A 290 25.75 15.11 13.86
CA GLY A 290 24.75 15.29 12.79
C GLY A 290 25.33 15.23 11.36
N GLU A 291 26.60 14.89 11.19
CA GLU A 291 27.30 14.85 9.89
C GLU A 291 27.40 13.45 9.27
N LYS A 292 27.02 12.41 10.01
CA LYS A 292 26.88 11.04 9.50
C LYS A 292 25.47 10.49 9.75
N ILE A 293 25.07 9.55 8.89
CA ILE A 293 23.83 8.78 9.02
C ILE A 293 24.15 7.28 9.01
N LEU A 294 23.51 6.52 9.89
CA LEU A 294 23.60 5.06 9.91
C LEU A 294 22.62 4.50 8.87
N LEU A 295 23.12 3.67 7.95
CA LEU A 295 22.28 2.97 6.97
C LEU A 295 22.61 1.49 6.95
N GLY A 296 21.57 0.68 6.68
CA GLY A 296 21.64 -0.77 6.63
C GLY A 296 21.37 -1.31 5.23
N ARG A 297 21.86 -2.53 5.00
CA ARG A 297 21.62 -3.32 3.80
C ARG A 297 21.10 -4.70 4.20
N ASN A 298 19.89 -5.03 3.77
CA ASN A 298 19.24 -6.30 4.06
C ASN A 298 19.90 -7.50 3.34
N LYS A 299 20.16 -8.64 4.04
CA LYS A 299 20.72 -9.88 3.43
C LYS A 299 19.83 -10.46 2.36
N ARG A 300 18.51 -10.39 2.58
CA ARG A 300 17.49 -10.93 1.67
C ARG A 300 17.12 -9.95 0.55
N SER A 301 17.77 -8.79 0.52
CA SER A 301 17.48 -7.75 -0.46
C SER A 301 17.94 -8.19 -1.85
N ARG A 302 17.00 -8.27 -2.79
CA ARG A 302 17.32 -8.41 -4.22
C ARG A 302 17.77 -7.10 -4.85
N LEU A 303 18.03 -6.07 -4.04
CA LEU A 303 18.48 -4.78 -4.51
C LEU A 303 19.96 -4.82 -4.91
N PRO A 304 20.36 -4.01 -5.90
CA PRO A 304 21.73 -4.03 -6.40
C PRO A 304 22.76 -3.82 -5.30
N PRO A 305 23.98 -4.35 -5.46
CA PRO A 305 25.09 -4.06 -4.57
C PRO A 305 25.24 -2.55 -4.34
N GLY A 306 25.48 -2.16 -3.09
CA GLY A 306 25.60 -0.76 -2.69
C GLY A 306 24.29 -0.05 -2.36
N PHE A 307 23.13 -0.74 -2.46
CA PHE A 307 21.88 -0.18 -1.95
C PHE A 307 21.83 -0.27 -0.43
N TYR A 308 21.72 0.88 0.22
CA TYR A 308 21.52 1.06 1.66
C TYR A 308 20.31 1.94 1.91
N SER A 309 19.58 1.65 2.97
CA SER A 309 18.42 2.42 3.40
C SER A 309 18.47 2.69 4.90
N THR A 310 17.58 3.56 5.37
CA THR A 310 17.23 3.62 6.79
C THR A 310 16.79 2.24 7.26
N LEU A 311 17.09 1.93 8.52
CA LEU A 311 16.59 0.73 9.20
C LEU A 311 15.08 0.90 9.43
N SER A 312 14.34 -0.20 9.50
CA SER A 312 12.89 -0.15 9.65
C SER A 312 12.32 -1.44 10.24
N GLY A 313 11.38 -1.32 11.17
CA GLY A 313 10.73 -2.48 11.76
C GLY A 313 9.34 -2.18 12.32
N PHE A 314 8.62 -3.25 12.64
CA PHE A 314 7.23 -3.15 13.08
C PHE A 314 7.16 -2.66 14.51
N LEU A 315 6.13 -1.87 14.81
CA LEU A 315 5.78 -1.55 16.18
C LEU A 315 5.22 -2.80 16.87
N GLU A 316 5.71 -3.15 18.06
CA GLU A 316 5.09 -4.20 18.88
C GLU A 316 3.94 -3.65 19.73
N PRO A 317 3.00 -4.51 20.18
CA PRO A 317 1.94 -4.11 21.09
C PRO A 317 2.52 -3.47 22.35
N SER A 318 1.94 -2.33 22.74
CA SER A 318 2.33 -1.56 23.93
C SER A 318 3.68 -0.85 23.84
N GLU A 319 4.26 -0.68 22.65
CA GLU A 319 5.41 0.21 22.43
C GLU A 319 4.98 1.62 22.00
N SER A 320 5.74 2.62 22.46
CA SER A 320 5.78 3.95 21.83
C SER A 320 6.64 3.92 20.56
N PHE A 321 6.60 4.98 19.76
CA PHE A 321 7.49 5.08 18.59
C PHE A 321 8.95 5.12 19.02
N GLU A 322 9.25 5.82 20.10
CA GLU A 322 10.60 5.93 20.66
C GLU A 322 11.14 4.57 21.13
N GLU A 323 10.31 3.77 21.78
CA GLU A 323 10.67 2.42 22.24
C GLU A 323 10.93 1.48 21.06
N ALA A 324 10.05 1.46 20.07
CA ALA A 324 10.26 0.63 18.87
C ALA A 324 11.49 1.06 18.08
N VAL A 325 11.75 2.37 17.96
CA VAL A 325 12.99 2.86 17.33
C VAL A 325 14.23 2.39 18.09
N ALA A 326 14.21 2.48 19.42
CA ALA A 326 15.32 2.02 20.23
C ALA A 326 15.55 0.50 20.13
N ARG A 327 14.47 -0.29 20.15
CA ARG A 327 14.53 -1.75 20.00
C ARG A 327 15.07 -2.15 18.63
N GLU A 328 14.44 -1.69 17.55
CA GLU A 328 14.78 -2.11 16.18
C GLU A 328 16.23 -1.74 15.82
N ILE A 329 16.69 -0.52 16.16
CA ILE A 329 18.09 -0.15 15.91
C ILE A 329 19.05 -1.04 16.70
N TRP A 330 18.72 -1.37 17.95
CA TRP A 330 19.57 -2.22 18.76
C TRP A 330 19.60 -3.66 18.24
N GLU A 331 18.45 -4.23 17.85
CA GLU A 331 18.34 -5.58 17.30
C GLU A 331 19.09 -5.72 15.96
N GLU A 332 18.95 -4.75 15.05
CA GLU A 332 19.54 -4.85 13.71
C GLU A 332 21.02 -4.41 13.64
N SER A 333 21.46 -3.53 14.55
CA SER A 333 22.79 -2.90 14.47
C SER A 333 23.61 -2.91 15.76
N GLY A 334 23.03 -3.29 16.91
CA GLY A 334 23.68 -3.23 18.22
C GLY A 334 23.91 -1.81 18.76
N ILE A 335 23.40 -0.78 18.08
CA ILE A 335 23.59 0.62 18.45
C ILE A 335 22.48 1.07 19.40
N HIS A 336 22.86 1.78 20.46
CA HIS A 336 21.90 2.48 21.32
C HIS A 336 21.66 3.90 20.81
N VAL A 337 20.39 4.29 20.74
CA VAL A 337 19.94 5.60 20.27
C VAL A 337 19.27 6.40 21.38
N THR A 338 19.27 7.72 21.25
CA THR A 338 18.55 8.68 22.08
C THR A 338 17.88 9.75 21.21
N ASP A 339 17.12 10.66 21.83
CA ASP A 339 16.49 11.82 21.17
C ASP A 339 15.72 11.45 19.89
N VAL A 340 14.83 10.48 20.01
CA VAL A 340 13.96 10.05 18.92
C VAL A 340 12.92 11.13 18.64
N ARG A 341 12.83 11.61 17.39
CA ARG A 341 11.90 12.64 16.96
C ARG A 341 11.14 12.21 15.72
N TYR A 342 9.81 12.24 15.82
CA TYR A 342 8.92 12.03 14.68
C TYR A 342 9.10 13.14 13.63
N HIS A 343 9.11 12.75 12.35
CA HIS A 343 9.15 13.67 11.22
C HIS A 343 7.83 13.68 10.44
N SER A 344 7.47 12.55 9.83
CA SER A 344 6.26 12.41 9.01
C SER A 344 5.88 10.95 8.87
N CYS A 345 4.66 10.67 8.42
CA CYS A 345 4.22 9.32 8.09
C CYS A 345 3.81 9.19 6.61
N GLN A 346 3.94 7.97 6.10
CA GLN A 346 3.67 7.62 4.72
C GLN A 346 2.88 6.29 4.66
N PRO A 347 1.68 6.26 4.08
CA PRO A 347 1.01 5.00 3.78
C PRO A 347 1.86 4.13 2.86
N TRP A 348 1.85 2.81 3.07
CA TRP A 348 2.57 1.86 2.25
C TRP A 348 1.68 0.64 1.96
N PRO A 349 1.04 0.58 0.77
CA PRO A 349 -0.02 -0.38 0.45
C PRO A 349 0.51 -1.77 0.06
N PHE A 350 1.50 -2.26 0.80
CA PHE A 350 2.19 -3.52 0.57
C PHE A 350 2.46 -4.28 1.88
N PRO A 351 1.44 -4.89 2.51
CA PRO A 351 0.03 -4.88 2.11
C PRO A 351 -0.77 -3.69 2.68
N ALA A 352 -0.52 -3.30 3.93
CA ALA A 352 -1.31 -2.29 4.64
C ALA A 352 -0.49 -1.62 5.77
N ASN A 353 0.71 -1.13 5.45
CA ASN A 353 1.60 -0.55 6.44
C ASN A 353 1.43 0.98 6.51
N LEU A 354 1.67 1.56 7.68
CA LEU A 354 1.89 2.99 7.87
C LEU A 354 3.35 3.18 8.30
N MET A 355 4.16 3.69 7.38
CA MET A 355 5.57 3.95 7.62
C MET A 355 5.69 5.27 8.40
N ILE A 356 6.38 5.25 9.53
CA ILE A 356 6.51 6.37 10.46
C ILE A 356 7.99 6.78 10.46
N GLY A 357 8.29 7.89 9.82
CA GLY A 357 9.65 8.40 9.72
C GLY A 357 10.08 9.10 11.00
N CYS A 358 11.17 8.63 11.60
CA CYS A 358 11.78 9.19 12.80
C CYS A 358 13.27 9.49 12.57
N PHE A 359 13.77 10.53 13.22
CA PHE A 359 15.19 10.75 13.43
C PHE A 359 15.58 10.31 14.84
N ALA A 360 16.82 9.91 15.04
CA ALA A 360 17.38 9.60 16.35
C ALA A 360 18.88 9.93 16.36
N ILE A 361 19.48 10.03 17.54
CA ILE A 361 20.91 10.30 17.73
C ILE A 361 21.61 9.08 18.31
N ALA A 362 22.81 8.76 17.83
CA ALA A 362 23.68 7.75 18.43
C ALA A 362 25.14 8.19 18.42
N ASP A 363 25.91 7.66 19.38
CA ASP A 363 27.37 7.76 19.36
C ASP A 363 27.93 6.86 18.25
N SER A 364 28.59 7.46 17.26
CA SER A 364 29.13 6.76 16.10
C SER A 364 30.35 5.88 16.39
N SER A 365 30.93 5.96 17.60
CA SER A 365 32.00 5.09 18.08
C SER A 365 31.52 3.73 18.59
N GLN A 366 30.20 3.57 18.80
CA GLN A 366 29.61 2.30 19.23
C GLN A 366 29.88 1.18 18.22
N LYS A 367 30.07 -0.03 18.75
CA LYS A 367 30.34 -1.21 17.92
C LYS A 367 29.09 -1.65 17.18
N ILE A 368 29.13 -1.58 15.85
CA ILE A 368 28.10 -2.13 14.98
C ILE A 368 28.12 -3.68 15.03
N ARG A 369 26.93 -4.28 15.13
CA ARG A 369 26.68 -5.72 15.13
C ARG A 369 25.47 -6.06 14.28
N THR A 370 25.62 -6.95 13.30
CA THR A 370 24.54 -7.44 12.43
C THR A 370 24.22 -8.93 12.65
N ASP A 371 24.79 -9.53 13.71
CA ASP A 371 24.67 -10.94 14.06
C ASP A 371 23.52 -11.26 15.03
N LEU A 372 22.85 -10.23 15.55
CA LEU A 372 21.81 -10.35 16.58
C LEU A 372 20.53 -11.01 16.05
N ASP A 373 19.86 -10.39 15.08
CA ASP A 373 18.68 -10.91 14.40
C ASP A 373 19.00 -11.61 13.07
N ASN A 374 20.22 -11.38 12.57
CA ASN A 374 20.74 -11.86 11.29
C ASN A 374 19.99 -11.34 10.05
N GLU A 375 19.29 -10.21 10.12
CA GLU A 375 18.55 -9.65 8.97
C GLU A 375 19.45 -8.84 8.01
N LEU A 376 20.42 -8.10 8.55
CA LEU A 376 21.28 -7.18 7.78
C LEU A 376 22.62 -7.78 7.35
N GLU A 377 22.98 -7.58 6.09
CA GLU A 377 24.27 -7.96 5.49
C GLU A 377 25.37 -7.01 5.97
N ASP A 378 25.08 -5.71 5.95
CA ASP A 378 26.03 -4.66 6.32
C ASP A 378 25.30 -3.46 6.90
N VAL A 379 25.91 -2.79 7.87
CA VAL A 379 25.42 -1.56 8.51
C VAL A 379 26.60 -0.62 8.71
N ARG A 380 26.48 0.61 8.24
CA ARG A 380 27.59 1.56 8.22
C ARG A 380 27.13 3.00 8.40
N TRP A 381 28.03 3.80 8.96
CA TRP A 381 27.92 5.25 8.97
C TRP A 381 28.36 5.83 7.62
N PHE A 382 27.54 6.71 7.06
CA PHE A 382 27.80 7.42 5.81
C PHE A 382 27.79 8.93 6.03
N THR A 383 28.75 9.62 5.43
CA THR A 383 28.82 11.07 5.42
C THR A 383 27.79 11.68 4.47
N ARG A 384 27.51 12.97 4.67
CA ARG A 384 26.61 13.75 3.79
C ARG A 384 27.05 13.74 2.33
N ASP A 385 28.35 13.84 2.10
CA ASP A 385 28.93 13.81 0.75
C ASP A 385 28.69 12.46 0.08
N GLU A 386 28.90 11.35 0.79
CA GLU A 386 28.60 10.01 0.26
C GLU A 386 27.11 9.85 -0.11
N ALA A 387 26.19 10.35 0.73
CA ALA A 387 24.77 10.24 0.48
C ALA A 387 24.28 11.13 -0.70
N THR A 388 24.76 12.36 -0.81
CA THR A 388 24.33 13.33 -1.85
C THR A 388 24.78 12.95 -3.25
N HIS A 389 25.95 12.35 -3.42
CA HIS A 389 26.51 11.94 -4.72
C HIS A 389 25.72 10.83 -5.44
N THR A 390 24.69 10.27 -4.80
CA THR A 390 23.95 9.08 -5.25
C THR A 390 22.50 9.38 -5.65
N SER A 391 21.93 10.47 -5.12
CA SER A 391 20.52 10.85 -5.31
C SER A 391 20.19 11.23 -6.76
N SER A 392 21.17 11.66 -7.55
CA SER A 392 20.99 12.07 -8.95
C SER A 392 20.80 10.91 -9.95
N ARG A 393 21.04 9.64 -9.57
CA ARG A 393 20.99 8.49 -10.49
C ARG A 393 20.09 7.32 -10.05
N CYS A 394 19.42 7.38 -8.90
CA CYS A 394 18.76 6.20 -8.30
C CYS A 394 17.25 6.04 -8.62
N SER A 395 16.59 7.01 -9.26
CA SER A 395 15.15 6.90 -9.58
C SER A 395 14.80 5.82 -10.61
N ARG A 396 15.78 5.22 -11.31
CA ARG A 396 15.55 4.21 -12.36
C ARG A 396 15.89 2.77 -11.95
N VAL A 397 16.56 2.57 -10.81
CA VAL A 397 17.17 1.27 -10.45
C VAL A 397 16.29 0.43 -9.51
N VAL A 398 15.59 1.06 -8.56
CA VAL A 398 14.67 0.37 -7.63
C VAL A 398 13.44 -0.24 -8.34
N ILE A 399 13.05 0.39 -9.46
CA ILE A 399 11.87 0.07 -10.29
C ILE A 399 12.00 -1.30 -11.00
N HIS A 400 13.21 -1.82 -11.23
CA HIS A 400 13.42 -2.98 -12.11
C HIS A 400 13.45 -4.35 -11.42
N MET A 401 13.57 -4.46 -10.08
CA MET A 401 13.87 -5.76 -9.44
C MET A 401 13.00 -6.19 -8.24
N ILE A 402 12.16 -5.32 -7.67
CA ILE A 402 11.32 -5.74 -6.54
C ILE A 402 10.15 -6.65 -6.98
N SER A 403 9.80 -6.68 -8.28
CA SER A 403 8.68 -7.49 -8.81
C SER A 403 8.87 -9.01 -8.78
N ASN A 404 10.10 -9.52 -8.59
CA ASN A 404 10.33 -10.96 -8.48
C ASN A 404 10.13 -11.49 -7.04
N ALA A 405 9.82 -10.63 -6.06
CA ALA A 405 9.64 -10.99 -4.64
C ALA A 405 8.23 -11.48 -4.27
N SER A 406 7.26 -11.30 -5.15
CA SER A 406 5.88 -11.71 -4.95
C SER A 406 5.42 -12.67 -6.06
N GLY A 407 6.01 -13.87 -6.08
CA GLY A 407 5.54 -15.03 -6.86
C GLY A 407 5.70 -16.31 -6.01
N PRO A 408 4.78 -17.29 -6.12
CA PRO A 408 4.67 -18.38 -5.16
C PRO A 408 5.87 -19.32 -5.25
N GLY A 409 6.34 -19.78 -4.09
CA GLY A 409 7.34 -20.81 -3.98
C GLY A 409 6.92 -22.08 -4.72
N LYS A 410 7.81 -22.61 -5.55
CA LYS A 410 7.78 -24.01 -5.99
C LYS A 410 9.22 -24.51 -6.10
N LYS A 411 9.61 -25.42 -5.22
CA LYS A 411 9.58 -26.88 -5.44
C LYS A 411 10.22 -27.56 -4.23
N ASP A 412 9.45 -28.40 -3.56
CA ASP A 412 9.96 -29.31 -2.53
C ASP A 412 11.08 -30.19 -3.13
N PRO A 413 12.17 -30.45 -2.40
CA PRO A 413 13.11 -31.49 -2.78
C PRO A 413 12.48 -32.88 -2.54
N PRO A 414 12.82 -33.91 -3.34
CA PRO A 414 12.18 -35.21 -3.23
C PRO A 414 12.52 -35.89 -1.91
N SER A 415 11.52 -36.57 -1.37
CA SER A 415 11.56 -37.39 -0.16
C SER A 415 12.70 -38.41 -0.18
N GLN A 416 13.50 -38.42 0.90
CA GLN A 416 14.43 -39.49 1.19
C GLN A 416 13.67 -40.77 1.56
N GLY A 417 13.92 -41.84 0.80
CA GLY A 417 13.55 -43.22 1.11
C GLY A 417 14.75 -44.12 0.86
N THR A 418 15.43 -44.48 1.95
CA THR A 418 16.20 -45.71 2.22
C THR A 418 16.80 -46.55 1.06
N SER A 419 18.12 -46.70 1.02
CA SER A 419 18.79 -48.01 0.91
C SER A 419 20.29 -47.98 1.25
N THR A 420 20.66 -48.71 2.30
CA THR A 420 21.84 -49.60 2.48
C THR A 420 23.22 -49.28 1.88
N ARG A 421 24.20 -49.20 2.81
CA ARG A 421 25.57 -49.78 2.85
C ARG A 421 26.39 -49.93 1.55
N GLU A 422 27.61 -49.40 1.53
CA GLU A 422 28.88 -50.17 1.69
C GLU A 422 30.13 -49.27 1.64
N ASP A 423 31.14 -49.67 2.42
CA ASP A 423 32.47 -49.08 2.54
C ASP A 423 33.29 -49.20 1.24
N THR A 424 34.13 -48.20 0.95
CA THR A 424 35.56 -48.44 0.63
C THR A 424 36.36 -47.14 0.58
N ALA A 425 37.45 -47.14 1.32
CA ALA A 425 38.50 -46.13 1.31
C ALA A 425 39.37 -46.23 0.06
N GLN A 426 39.83 -45.10 -0.49
CA GLN A 426 41.10 -45.00 -1.21
C GLN A 426 41.65 -43.56 -1.18
N THR A 427 42.91 -43.47 -0.76
CA THR A 427 43.83 -42.33 -0.74
C THR A 427 44.30 -42.00 -2.19
N HIS A 428 44.68 -40.78 -2.60
CA HIS A 428 45.92 -40.03 -2.31
C HIS A 428 45.98 -38.73 -3.20
N PRO A 429 47.01 -37.85 -3.12
CA PRO A 429 46.86 -36.38 -3.10
C PRO A 429 47.45 -35.63 -4.33
N ASN A 430 47.15 -34.33 -4.42
CA ASN A 430 48.00 -33.26 -5.01
C ASN A 430 47.18 -31.96 -5.00
N SER A 431 47.71 -30.74 -4.97
CA SER A 431 48.98 -30.12 -4.61
C SER A 431 48.67 -28.61 -4.73
N LYS A 432 49.25 -27.80 -3.85
CA LYS A 432 49.10 -26.33 -3.80
C LYS A 432 49.37 -25.67 -5.17
N SER A 433 48.57 -24.66 -5.49
CA SER A 433 49.06 -23.48 -6.22
C SER A 433 48.36 -22.23 -5.69
N ASP A 434 49.13 -21.44 -4.95
CA ASP A 434 48.82 -20.09 -4.53
C ASP A 434 48.46 -19.20 -5.73
N HIS A 435 47.26 -18.64 -5.74
CA HIS A 435 46.97 -17.44 -6.49
C HIS A 435 46.48 -16.36 -5.54
N SER A 436 47.43 -15.55 -5.09
CA SER A 436 47.20 -14.22 -4.55
C SER A 436 46.55 -13.34 -5.62
N SER A 437 45.22 -13.28 -5.67
CA SER A 437 44.52 -12.23 -6.40
C SER A 437 44.23 -11.09 -5.43
N SER A 438 45.05 -10.04 -5.49
CA SER A 438 44.80 -8.75 -4.87
C SER A 438 43.41 -8.25 -5.25
N ASN A 439 42.45 -8.35 -4.33
CA ASN A 439 41.13 -7.79 -4.52
C ASN A 439 41.23 -6.28 -4.28
N LYS A 440 41.50 -5.52 -5.34
CA LYS A 440 41.37 -4.07 -5.31
C LYS A 440 39.93 -3.73 -4.97
N ASP A 441 39.72 -3.07 -3.83
CA ASP A 441 38.47 -2.45 -3.42
C ASP A 441 37.87 -1.63 -4.57
N ARG A 442 36.94 -2.24 -5.31
CA ARG A 442 35.99 -1.47 -6.10
C ARG A 442 35.05 -0.84 -5.09
N ALA A 443 35.31 0.40 -4.71
CA ALA A 443 34.42 1.20 -3.88
C ALA A 443 33.00 1.10 -4.44
N VAL A 444 32.16 0.30 -3.77
CA VAL A 444 30.79 0.10 -4.18
C VAL A 444 30.08 1.43 -3.95
N THR A 445 29.68 2.10 -5.04
CA THR A 445 28.98 3.38 -4.95
C THR A 445 27.69 3.18 -4.17
N LEU A 446 27.52 3.94 -3.07
CA LEU A 446 26.30 3.99 -2.28
C LEU A 446 25.10 4.28 -3.19
N ARG A 447 23.95 3.68 -2.89
CA ARG A 447 22.67 3.92 -3.56
C ARG A 447 21.62 4.00 -2.46
N VAL A 448 20.83 5.06 -2.47
CA VAL A 448 19.77 5.27 -1.47
C VAL A 448 18.38 5.25 -2.13
N PRO A 449 17.29 5.01 -1.37
CA PRO A 449 15.93 5.11 -1.86
C PRO A 449 15.62 6.49 -2.46
N GLY A 450 14.69 6.52 -3.42
CA GLY A 450 14.18 7.77 -3.99
C GLY A 450 13.24 8.51 -3.04
N LYS A 451 12.94 9.77 -3.38
CA LYS A 451 12.09 10.71 -2.61
C LYS A 451 10.61 10.31 -2.54
N GLN A 452 10.25 9.21 -3.19
CA GLN A 452 8.90 8.60 -3.16
C GLN A 452 8.72 7.67 -1.96
N ILE A 453 9.79 7.35 -1.23
CA ILE A 453 9.80 6.41 -0.10
C ILE A 453 10.30 7.18 1.13
N ILE A 454 9.68 6.99 2.29
CA ILE A 454 9.96 7.76 3.51
C ILE A 454 11.44 7.74 3.90
N GLY A 455 12.12 6.59 3.80
CA GLY A 455 13.57 6.51 4.08
C GLY A 455 14.40 7.41 3.15
N GLY A 456 14.00 7.53 1.88
CA GLY A 456 14.61 8.46 0.93
C GLY A 456 14.32 9.93 1.27
N VAL A 457 13.11 10.23 1.76
CA VAL A 457 12.73 11.57 2.23
C VAL A 457 13.57 11.98 3.45
N LEU A 458 13.74 11.08 4.43
CA LEU A 458 14.55 11.35 5.63
C LEU A 458 16.02 11.58 5.27
N ILE A 459 16.60 10.70 4.44
CA ILE A 459 17.98 10.83 3.97
C ILE A 459 18.17 12.15 3.22
N GLU A 460 17.23 12.52 2.34
CA GLU A 460 17.30 13.78 1.58
C GLU A 460 17.25 15.01 2.50
N LYS A 461 16.28 15.05 3.43
CA LYS A 461 16.13 16.18 4.35
C LYS A 461 17.36 16.36 5.22
N TRP A 462 17.90 15.26 5.76
CA TRP A 462 19.18 15.32 6.43
C TRP A 462 20.26 15.82 5.47
N ALA A 463 20.45 15.19 4.31
CA ALA A 463 21.51 15.50 3.36
C ALA A 463 21.53 16.97 2.92
N HIS A 464 20.37 17.64 2.85
CA HIS A 464 20.25 19.06 2.51
C HIS A 464 20.15 20.01 3.71
N ARG A 465 20.42 19.53 4.94
CA ARG A 465 20.35 20.30 6.19
C ARG A 465 18.98 20.93 6.46
N GLN A 466 17.91 20.20 6.18
CA GLN A 466 16.53 20.64 6.35
C GLN A 466 15.89 20.02 7.59
N LEU A 467 16.59 20.10 8.73
CA LEU A 467 16.16 19.51 10.02
C LEU A 467 15.85 20.56 11.10
N ASP A 468 15.98 21.85 10.79
CA ASP A 468 15.80 22.95 11.75
C ASP A 468 14.40 22.94 12.41
N GLU A 469 13.38 22.57 11.65
CA GLU A 469 11.98 22.46 12.12
C GLU A 469 11.78 21.36 13.17
N LEU A 470 12.65 20.36 13.21
CA LEU A 470 12.63 19.29 14.21
C LEU A 470 13.37 19.68 15.50
N GLY A 471 13.91 20.90 15.58
CA GLY A 471 14.63 21.38 16.75
C GLY A 471 15.97 20.69 16.97
N TYR A 472 16.54 20.05 15.95
CA TYR A 472 17.92 19.58 16.00
C TYR A 472 18.86 20.77 15.81
N ALA A 473 19.25 21.39 16.92
CA ALA A 473 20.36 22.33 16.93
C ALA A 473 21.68 21.53 16.99
N PHE A 474 22.03 20.87 15.89
CA PHE A 474 23.43 20.43 15.73
C PHE A 474 24.27 21.69 15.78
N ALA A 475 25.27 21.73 16.64
CA ALA A 475 26.16 22.87 16.82
C ALA A 475 26.96 23.12 15.53
N LEU A 476 26.32 23.71 14.53
CA LEU A 476 26.99 24.38 13.46
C LEU A 476 27.76 25.50 14.13
N GLY A 477 29.08 25.50 13.91
CA GLY A 477 29.93 26.64 14.21
C GLY A 477 29.41 27.88 13.50
N ARG A 478 28.40 28.53 14.09
CA ARG A 478 28.15 29.95 13.91
C ARG A 478 29.45 30.62 14.36
N PRO A 479 30.16 31.36 13.50
CA PRO A 479 31.11 32.30 14.04
C PRO A 479 30.29 33.22 14.94
N GLN A 480 30.66 33.26 16.22
CA GLN A 480 30.24 34.35 17.09
C GLN A 480 30.69 35.64 16.40
N VAL A 481 29.73 36.38 15.86
CA VAL A 481 29.87 37.80 15.54
C VAL A 481 28.66 38.50 16.13
#